data_AF-A0A661I9T3-F1
#
_entry.id   AF-A0A661I9T3-F1
#
_cell.length_a   1.000
_cell.length_b   1.000
_cell.length_c   1.000
_cell.angle_alpha   90.00
_cell.angle_beta   90.00
_cell.angle_gamma   90.00
#
_symmetry.space_group_name_H-M   'P 1'
#
loop_
_entity.id
_entity.type
_entity.pdbx_description
1 polymer ?
#
loop_
_entity_poly.entity_id
_entity_poly.type
_entity_poly.pdbx_seq_one_letter_code
_entity_poly.pdbx_strand_id
1 'polypeptide(L)' 'MILKLIVFAVIFYAVYRLVGGKFPKLSGKIKDHLPKSEDKKKIEEDTLIECDKCGTYVTYKESIIVKGKAYCSKECAGF' A
#
# COMPACT_ATOMS: atom_id res chain seq x y z
N MET A 1 -10.86 -21.87 35.48
CA MET A 1 -11.06 -20.63 34.69
C MET A 1 -9.97 -20.42 33.64
N ILE A 2 -8.71 -20.81 33.90
CA ILE A 2 -7.60 -20.79 32.92
C ILE A 2 -7.75 -21.80 31.76
N LEU A 3 -8.33 -22.98 32.03
CA LEU A 3 -8.49 -24.04 31.02
C LEU A 3 -9.38 -23.60 29.85
N LYS A 4 -10.42 -22.81 30.13
CA LYS A 4 -11.32 -22.26 29.11
C LYS A 4 -10.57 -21.28 28.18
N LEU A 5 -9.66 -20.46 28.72
CA LEU A 5 -8.86 -19.51 27.92
C LEU A 5 -7.93 -20.21 26.94
N ILE A 6 -7.32 -21.32 27.34
CA ILE A 6 -6.44 -22.11 26.46
C ILE A 6 -7.23 -22.70 25.29
N VAL A 7 -8.44 -23.21 25.56
CA VAL A 7 -9.32 -23.75 24.51
C VAL A 7 -9.73 -22.65 23.52
N PHE A 8 -10.08 -21.45 24.00
CA PHE A 8 -10.40 -20.32 23.11
C PHE A 8 -9.19 -19.89 22.26
N ALA A 9 -7.98 -19.83 22.81
CA ALA A 9 -6.78 -19.45 22.07
C ALA A 9 -6.46 -20.45 20.93
N VAL A 10 -6.63 -21.74 21.17
CA VAL A 10 -6.42 -22.79 20.15
C VAL A 10 -7.43 -22.68 19.03
N ILE A 11 -8.71 -22.41 19.35
CA ILE A 11 -9.76 -22.24 18.34
C ILE A 11 -9.48 -21.00 17.47
N PHE A 12 -9.14 -19.86 18.09
CA PHE A 12 -8.77 -18.65 17.35
C PHE A 12 -7.57 -18.87 16.43
N TYR A 13 -6.55 -19.58 16.92
CA TYR A 13 -5.37 -19.90 16.12
C TYR A 13 -5.70 -20.81 14.93
N ALA A 14 -6.58 -21.80 15.12
CA ALA A 14 -7.02 -22.67 14.04
C ALA A 14 -7.79 -21.91 12.96
N VAL A 15 -8.71 -21.02 13.34
CA VAL A 15 -9.43 -20.13 12.41
C VAL A 15 -8.45 -19.20 11.69
N TYR A 16 -7.51 -18.59 12.41
CA TYR A 16 -6.50 -17.72 11.84
C TYR A 16 -5.61 -18.42 10.80
N ARG A 17 -5.27 -19.69 11.05
CA ARG A 17 -4.53 -20.53 10.11
C ARG A 17 -5.36 -20.87 8.87
N LEU A 18 -6.66 -21.16 9.04
CA LEU A 18 -7.57 -21.54 7.94
C LEU A 18 -7.97 -20.36 7.06
N VAL A 19 -8.13 -19.16 7.61
CA VAL A 19 -8.47 -17.93 6.86
C VAL A 19 -7.28 -17.39 6.04
N GLY A 20 -6.15 -18.10 6.07
CA GLY A 20 -4.97 -17.77 5.27
C GLY A 20 -4.12 -16.75 6.00
N GLY A 21 -3.36 -17.24 7.00
CA GLY A 21 -2.48 -16.53 7.94
C GLY A 21 -1.39 -15.63 7.32
N LYS A 22 -1.78 -14.76 6.42
CA LYS A 22 -1.11 -13.53 6.05
C LYS A 22 -1.39 -12.58 7.20
N PHE A 23 -0.55 -12.65 8.22
CA PHE A 23 -0.36 -11.50 9.09
C PHE A 23 -0.22 -10.28 8.17
N PRO A 24 -1.07 -9.24 8.32
CA PRO A 24 -0.77 -7.98 7.66
C PRO A 24 0.63 -7.64 8.15
N LYS A 25 1.58 -7.58 7.22
CA LYS A 25 2.96 -7.23 7.55
C LYS A 25 2.89 -5.86 8.20
N LEU A 26 2.88 -5.84 9.53
CA LEU A 26 3.17 -4.69 10.36
C LEU A 26 4.69 -4.44 10.25
N SER A 27 5.14 -4.28 9.01
CA SER A 27 6.48 -3.85 8.68
C SER A 27 6.37 -2.34 8.65
N GLY A 28 6.86 -1.72 9.71
CA GLY A 28 7.04 -0.28 9.75
C GLY A 28 7.87 0.18 8.55
N LYS A 29 7.18 0.74 7.56
CA LYS A 29 7.70 1.77 6.66
C LYS A 29 6.55 2.74 6.41
N ILE A 30 6.49 3.76 7.25
CA ILE A 30 6.37 5.12 6.71
C ILE A 30 7.55 5.27 5.75
N LYS A 31 7.34 4.95 4.46
CA LYS A 31 8.14 5.42 3.33
C LYS A 31 7.22 5.41 2.13
N ASP A 32 6.66 6.60 1.88
CA ASP A 32 6.58 7.25 0.59
C ASP A 32 6.04 6.42 -0.58
N HIS A 33 5.00 6.97 -1.19
CA HIS A 33 4.30 6.55 -2.41
C HIS A 33 5.21 6.49 -3.66
N LEU A 34 6.35 5.80 -3.60
CA LEU A 34 7.19 5.60 -4.77
C LEU A 34 7.85 4.21 -4.78
N PRO A 35 7.45 3.32 -5.70
CA PRO A 35 8.12 2.05 -5.87
C PRO A 35 9.54 2.28 -6.39
N LYS A 36 10.51 1.83 -5.58
CA LYS A 36 11.93 1.80 -5.88
C LYS A 36 12.16 0.84 -7.05
N SER A 37 12.52 1.41 -8.20
CA SER A 37 13.16 0.97 -9.44
C SER A 37 13.31 -0.51 -9.87
N GLU A 38 13.04 -1.52 -9.04
CA GLU A 38 13.35 -2.93 -9.32
C GLU A 38 12.08 -3.77 -9.58
N ASP A 39 10.90 -3.26 -9.20
CA ASP A 39 9.58 -3.88 -9.43
C ASP A 39 8.84 -3.34 -10.67
N LYS A 40 9.57 -2.75 -11.64
CA LYS A 40 8.99 -1.99 -12.78
C LYS A 40 8.22 -2.80 -13.82
N LYS A 41 8.05 -4.12 -13.69
CA LYS A 41 7.41 -4.95 -14.73
C LYS A 41 5.93 -5.28 -14.48
N LYS A 42 5.33 -4.84 -13.37
CA LYS A 42 3.90 -5.10 -13.05
C LYS A 42 3.21 -3.94 -12.33
N ILE A 43 3.60 -2.70 -12.59
CA ILE A 43 2.68 -1.59 -12.28
C ILE A 43 1.81 -1.49 -13.52
N GLU A 44 0.59 -2.01 -13.41
CA GLU A 44 -0.45 -1.89 -14.44
C GLU A 44 -0.53 -0.40 -14.80
N GLU A 45 -0.45 -0.10 -16.09
CA GLU A 45 -0.38 1.27 -16.62
C GLU A 45 -1.54 2.17 -16.14
N ASP A 46 -2.62 1.52 -15.69
CA ASP A 46 -3.86 2.09 -15.14
C ASP A 46 -3.84 2.27 -13.61
N THR A 47 -2.70 2.06 -12.94
CA THR A 47 -2.60 2.28 -11.49
C THR A 47 -2.84 3.75 -11.19
N LEU A 48 -3.95 4.05 -10.50
CA LEU A 48 -4.29 5.39 -10.04
C LEU A 48 -3.43 5.78 -8.84
N ILE A 49 -2.78 6.93 -8.94
CA ILE A 49 -1.98 7.53 -7.89
C ILE A 49 -2.48 8.94 -7.60
N GLU A 50 -2.36 9.35 -6.34
CA GLU A 50 -2.88 10.62 -5.86
C GLU A 50 -1.88 11.76 -6.09
N CYS A 51 -2.37 12.91 -6.58
CA CYS A 51 -1.58 14.12 -6.74
C CYS A 51 -1.24 14.73 -5.37
N ASP A 52 0.06 14.95 -5.11
CA ASP A 52 0.59 15.48 -3.84
C ASP A 52 0.10 16.92 -3.54
N LYS A 53 -0.34 17.69 -4.56
CA LYS A 53 -0.80 19.08 -4.39
C LYS A 53 -2.31 19.20 -4.20
N CYS A 54 -3.11 18.47 -4.99
CA CYS A 54 -4.55 18.70 -5.08
C CYS A 54 -5.41 17.46 -4.76
N GLY A 55 -4.80 16.31 -4.47
CA GLY A 55 -5.52 15.08 -4.13
C GLY A 55 -6.25 14.40 -5.30
N THR A 56 -6.09 14.89 -6.53
CA THR A 56 -6.70 14.25 -7.71
C THR A 56 -6.00 12.94 -8.03
N TYR A 57 -6.76 11.89 -8.32
CA TYR A 57 -6.22 10.62 -8.79
C TYR A 57 -5.94 10.68 -10.29
N VAL A 58 -4.70 10.36 -10.66
CA VAL A 58 -4.23 10.27 -12.05
C VAL A 58 -3.54 8.93 -12.28
N THR A 59 -3.58 8.43 -13.51
CA THR A 59 -2.86 7.20 -13.83
C THR A 59 -1.35 7.43 -13.68
N TYR A 60 -0.63 6.41 -13.22
CA TYR A 60 0.82 6.49 -13.08
C TYR A 60 1.49 6.91 -14.40
N LYS A 61 0.96 6.47 -15.54
CA LYS A 61 1.42 6.81 -16.90
C LYS A 61 1.25 8.29 -17.26
N GLU A 62 0.17 8.91 -16.82
CA GLU A 62 -0.13 10.33 -17.09
C GLU A 62 0.39 11.28 -16.01
N SER A 63 0.78 10.73 -14.86
CA SER A 63 1.31 11.49 -13.74
C SER A 63 2.71 12.05 -14.04
N ILE A 64 2.96 13.24 -13.50
CA ILE A 64 4.28 13.87 -13.55
C ILE A 64 5.00 13.57 -12.25
N ILE A 65 6.13 12.86 -12.30
CA ILE A 65 6.90 12.48 -11.12
C ILE A 65 8.08 13.44 -10.94
N VAL A 66 8.05 14.25 -9.89
CA VAL A 66 9.13 15.19 -9.54
C VAL A 66 9.61 14.88 -8.13
N LYS A 67 10.91 14.59 -7.98
CA LYS A 67 11.52 14.23 -6.68
C LYS A 67 10.78 13.10 -5.94
N GLY A 68 10.13 12.20 -6.68
CA GLY A 68 9.37 11.10 -6.11
C GLY A 68 7.98 11.43 -5.60
N LYS A 69 7.44 12.60 -5.94
CA LYS A 69 6.05 12.98 -5.75
C LYS A 69 5.31 12.97 -7.08
N ALA A 70 4.06 12.53 -7.07
CA ALA A 70 3.19 12.47 -8.24
C ALA A 70 2.32 13.73 -8.34
N TYR A 71 2.19 14.27 -9.55
CA TYR A 71 1.40 15.45 -9.84
C TYR A 71 0.49 15.23 -11.05
N CYS A 72 -0.72 15.78 -11.00
CA CYS A 72 -1.70 15.68 -12.08
C CYS A 72 -1.44 16.63 -13.25
N SER A 73 -0.67 17.69 -13.05
CA SER A 73 -0.40 18.72 -14.06
C SER A 73 0.90 19.47 -13.78
N LYS A 74 1.40 20.20 -14.80
CA LYS A 74 2.58 21.07 -14.68
C LYS A 74 2.40 22.13 -13.60
N GLU A 75 1.23 22.75 -13.56
CA GLU A 75 0.85 23.72 -12.52
C GLU A 75 0.92 23.11 -11.12
N CYS A 76 0.57 21.83 -10.98
CA CYS A 76 0.69 21.12 -9.71
C CYS A 76 2.13 20.77 -9.35
N ALA A 77 2.95 20.48 -10.36
CA ALA A 77 4.38 20.21 -10.20
C ALA A 77 5.24 21.47 -10.07
N GLY A 78 4.66 22.66 -10.26
CA GLY A 78 5.30 23.96 -10.03
C GLY A 78 6.02 24.56 -11.24
N PHE A 79 5.58 24.23 -12.46
CA PHE A 79 6.11 24.74 -13.73
C PHE A 79 5.02 24.97 -14.78
#